data_AF-A0A846ZX41-F1
#
_entry.id   AF-A0A846ZX41-F1
#
_cell.length_a   1.000
_cell.length_b   1.000
_cell.length_c   1.000
_cell.angle_alpha   90.00
_cell.angle_beta   90.00
_cell.angle_gamma   90.00
#
_symmetry.space_group_name_H-M   'P 1'
#
loop_
_entity.id
_entity.type
_entity.pdbx_description
1 polymer ?
#
loop_
_entity_poly.entity_id
_entity_poly.type
_entity_poly.pdbx_seq_one_letter_code
_entity_poly.pdbx_strand_id
1 'polypeptide(L)' 'MKEFLSRGKTGGYVEYLFTKKGRTAPLPKRSYVLLFKPFGWVVGTGYYR' A
#
# COMPACT_ATOMS: atom_id res chain seq x y z
N MET A 1 -4.50 4.62 6.08
CA MET A 1 -3.34 4.56 7.01
C MET A 1 -3.44 3.44 8.02
N LYS A 2 -4.48 3.36 8.87
CA LYS A 2 -4.64 2.28 9.87
C LYS A 2 -4.55 0.87 9.28
N GLU A 3 -5.16 0.66 8.12
CA GLU A 3 -5.12 -0.63 7.42
C GLU A 3 -3.71 -1.03 6.95
N PHE A 4 -2.93 -0.07 6.43
CA PHE A 4 -1.52 -0.31 6.05
C PHE A 4 -0.70 -0.78 7.24
N LEU A 5 -0.85 -0.12 8.40
CA LEU A 5 -0.14 -0.49 9.62
C LEU A 5 -0.58 -1.86 10.16
N SER A 6 -1.88 -2.16 10.12
CA SER A 6 -2.42 -3.44 10.56
C SER A 6 -1.93 -4.59 9.68
N ARG A 7 -2.10 -4.47 8.35
CA ARG A 7 -1.69 -5.50 7.38
C ARG A 7 -0.18 -5.64 7.30
N GLY A 8 0.56 -4.56 7.43
CA GLY A 8 2.03 -4.56 7.39
C GLY A 8 2.67 -5.46 8.44
N LYS A 9 2.06 -5.64 9.63
CA LYS A 9 2.61 -6.45 10.73
C LYS A 9 2.89 -7.90 10.33
N THR A 10 1.98 -8.52 9.58
CA THR A 10 2.07 -9.92 9.15
C THR A 10 2.37 -10.07 7.66
N GLY A 11 2.44 -8.95 6.93
CA GLY A 11 2.32 -8.95 5.48
C GLY A 11 0.86 -9.04 5.05
N GLY A 12 0.48 -8.27 4.02
CA GLY A 12 -0.88 -8.36 3.50
C GLY A 12 -1.20 -7.39 2.37
N TYR A 13 -2.33 -7.65 1.70
CA TYR A 13 -2.86 -6.76 0.68
C TYR A 13 -3.72 -5.65 1.29
N VAL A 14 -3.65 -4.47 0.68
CA VAL A 14 -4.50 -3.31 0.96
C VAL A 14 -5.02 -2.78 -0.37
N GLU A 15 -6.32 -2.51 -0.43
CA GLU A 15 -6.99 -1.90 -1.59
C GLU A 15 -7.35 -0.44 -1.27
N TYR A 16 -7.06 0.46 -2.20
CA TYR A 16 -7.28 1.89 -2.02
C TYR A 16 -7.29 2.61 -3.36
N LEU A 17 -7.81 3.84 -3.37
CA LEU A 17 -7.75 4.73 -4.52
C LEU A 17 -6.45 5.55 -4.49
N PHE A 18 -5.76 5.61 -5.63
CA PHE A 18 -4.56 6.44 -5.78
C PHE A 18 -4.43 6.98 -7.20
N THR A 19 -4.02 8.23 -7.32
CA THR A 19 -3.81 8.86 -8.63
C THR A 19 -2.50 8.37 -9.24
N LYS A 20 -2.58 7.77 -10.44
CA LYS A 20 -1.38 7.36 -11.18
C LYS A 20 -0.61 8.59 -11.66
N LYS A 21 0.72 8.53 -11.61
CA LYS A 21 1.60 9.60 -12.13
C LYS A 21 1.17 9.98 -13.55
N GLY A 22 1.00 11.28 -13.80
CA GLY A 22 0.55 11.81 -15.10
C GLY A 22 -0.96 11.71 -15.35
N ARG A 23 -1.75 11.26 -14.37
CA ARG A 23 -3.22 11.30 -14.39
C ARG A 23 -3.72 12.23 -13.29
N THR A 24 -4.97 12.65 -13.42
CA THR A 24 -5.66 13.50 -12.42
C THR A 24 -6.69 12.70 -11.62
N ALA A 25 -7.37 11.75 -12.27
CA ALA A 25 -8.36 10.91 -11.63
C ALA A 25 -7.71 9.80 -10.76
N PRO A 26 -8.22 9.55 -9.54
CA PRO A 26 -7.80 8.43 -8.74
C PRO A 26 -8.25 7.10 -9.36
N LEU A 27 -7.41 6.08 -9.28
CA LEU A 27 -7.69 4.74 -9.78
C LEU A 27 -7.62 3.71 -8.65
N PRO A 28 -8.39 2.61 -8.73
CA PRO A 28 -8.24 1.48 -7.82
C PRO A 28 -6.82 0.91 -7.89
N LYS A 29 -6.18 0.76 -6.73
CA LYS A 29 -4.84 0.21 -6.59
C LYS A 29 -4.85 -0.87 -5.51
N ARG A 30 -4.19 -2.00 -5.79
CA ARG A 30 -3.92 -3.04 -4.80
C ARG A 30 -2.42 -3.08 -4.52
N SER A 31 -2.05 -2.93 -3.27
CA SER A 31 -0.65 -3.01 -2.81
C SER A 31 -0.47 -4.13 -1.80
N TYR A 32 0.67 -4.80 -1.85
CA TYR A 32 1.15 -5.65 -0.76
C TYR A 32 2.06 -4.83 0.14
N VAL A 33 1.86 -4.92 1.44
CA VAL A 33 2.62 -4.18 2.46
C VAL A 33 3.24 -5.15 3.46
N LEU A 34 4.44 -4.83 3.96
CA LEU A 34 5.16 -5.62 4.97
C LEU A 34 6.02 -4.72 5.85
N LEU A 35 6.09 -5.04 7.14
CA LEU A 35 6.95 -4.37 8.12
C LEU A 35 8.41 -4.76 7.90
N PHE A 36 9.22 -3.77 7.52
CA PHE A 36 10.67 -3.85 7.57
C PHE A 36 11.14 -3.55 9.00
N LYS A 37 11.31 -4.62 9.79
CA LYS A 37 11.62 -4.55 11.22
C LYS A 37 12.79 -3.63 11.59
N PRO A 38 13.93 -3.62 10.85
CA PRO A 38 15.08 -2.81 11.26
C PRO A 38 14.78 -1.31 11.40
N PHE A 39 13.84 -0.78 10.61
CA PHE A 39 13.48 0.66 10.64
C PHE A 39 12.06 0.92 11.15
N GLY A 40 11.29 -0.14 11.45
CA GLY A 40 9.88 0.00 11.82
C GLY A 40 8.98 0.51 10.69
N TRP A 41 9.44 0.43 9.44
CA TRP A 41 8.70 0.95 8.29
C TRP A 41 7.77 -0.09 7.70
N VAL A 42 6.55 0.32 7.37
CA VAL A 42 5.68 -0.49 6.52
C VAL A 42 5.99 -0.13 5.06
N VAL A 43 6.66 -1.03 4.37
CA VAL A 43 7.03 -0.88 2.97
C VAL A 43 6.00 -1.61 2.12
N GLY A 44 5.56 -1.00 1.02
CA GLY A 44 4.63 -1.66 0.12
C GLY A 44 4.77 -1.22 -1.33
N THR A 45 4.39 -2.13 -2.22
CA THR A 45 4.31 -1.91 -3.66
C THR A 45 3.01 -2.48 -4.19
N GLY A 46 2.57 -2.01 -5.35
CA GLY A 46 1.29 -2.41 -5.90
C GLY A 46 1.07 -1.97 -7.34
N TYR A 47 0.02 -2.51 -7.93
CA TYR A 47 -0.40 -2.25 -9.30
C TYR A 47 -1.77 -1.59 -9.31
N TYR A 48 -2.00 -0.77 -10.33
CA TYR A 48 -3.33 -0.22 -10.61
C TYR A 48 -4.17 -1.31 -11.28
N ARG A 49 -5.44 -1.43 -10.86
CA ARG A 49 -6.44 -2.21 -11.58
C ARG A 49 -7.08 -1.36 -12.67
#